data_AF-K2KWX0-F1
#
_entry.id   AF-K2KWX0-F1
#
_cell.length_a   1.000
_cell.length_b   1.000
_cell.length_c   1.000
_cell.angle_alpha   90.00
_cell.angle_beta   90.00
_cell.angle_gamma   90.00
#
_symmetry.space_group_name_H-M   'P 1'
#
loop_
_entity.id
_entity.type
_entity.pdbx_description
1 polymer ?
#
loop_
_entity_poly.entity_id
_entity_poly.type
_entity_poly.pdbx_seq_one_letter_code
_entity_poly.pdbx_strand_id
1 'polypeptide(L)' 'MGLPPAPFIAAAISGGIFGDHASPISDTTIIASMASGTEHIDHVATQLPYAMVAGVASVIAYAATGWWLMAV' A
#
# COMPACT_ATOMS: atom_id res chain seq x y z
N MET A 1 -24.86 -7.15 -1.04
CA MET A 1 -24.23 -8.48 -1.16
C MET A 1 -24.10 -9.21 0.18
N GLY A 2 -24.46 -8.63 1.34
CA GLY A 2 -24.39 -9.35 2.62
C GLY A 2 -22.98 -9.73 3.08
N LEU A 3 -21.94 -9.24 2.39
CA LEU A 3 -20.55 -9.57 2.65
C LEU A 3 -20.06 -8.89 3.94
N PRO A 4 -19.16 -9.55 4.70
CA PRO A 4 -18.60 -8.96 5.91
C PRO A 4 -17.84 -7.66 5.58
N PRO A 5 -17.97 -6.59 6.39
CA PRO A 5 -17.36 -5.28 6.09
C PRO A 5 -15.84 -5.26 6.30
N ALA A 6 -15.31 -6.16 7.13
CA ALA A 6 -13.90 -6.21 7.52
C ALA A 6 -12.90 -6.20 6.33
N PRO A 7 -13.02 -7.05 5.29
CA PRO A 7 -12.10 -7.03 4.14
C PRO A 7 -12.12 -5.72 3.36
N PHE A 8 -13.25 -5.02 3.30
CA PHE A 8 -13.37 -3.72 2.62
C PHE A 8 -12.63 -2.63 3.39
N ILE A 9 -12.79 -2.61 4.70
CA ILE A 9 -12.08 -1.67 5.58
C ILE A 9 -10.57 -1.95 5.53
N ALA A 10 -10.19 -3.22 5.60
CA ALA A 10 -8.78 -3.62 5.50
C ALA A 10 -8.17 -3.17 4.15
N ALA A 11 -8.87 -3.40 3.04
CA ALA A 11 -8.41 -2.96 1.71
C ALA A 11 -8.22 -1.43 1.63
N ALA A 12 -9.16 -0.66 2.18
CA ALA A 12 -9.06 0.80 2.21
C ALA A 12 -7.87 1.29 3.05
N ILE A 13 -7.66 0.71 4.23
CA ILE A 13 -6.53 1.04 5.11
C ILE A 13 -5.21 0.69 4.43
N SER A 14 -5.09 -0.51 3.86
CA SER A 14 -3.90 -0.93 3.13
C SER A 14 -3.59 -0.02 1.94
N GLY A 15 -4.62 0.44 1.20
CA GLY A 15 -4.45 1.41 0.13
C GLY A 15 -3.93 2.77 0.63
N GLY A 16 -4.42 3.23 1.78
CA GLY A 16 -3.92 4.43 2.44
C GLY A 16 -2.44 4.32 2.84
N ILE A 17 -2.04 3.18 3.42
CA ILE A 17 -0.65 2.91 3.80
C ILE A 17 0.27 2.87 2.57
N PHE A 18 -0.17 2.23 1.48
CA PHE A 18 0.57 2.24 0.23
C PHE A 18 0.77 3.67 -0.30
N GLY A 19 -0.30 4.49 -0.27
CA GLY A 19 -0.25 5.88 -0.70
C GLY A 19 0.71 6.72 0.14
N ASP A 20 0.68 6.57 1.46
CA ASP A 20 1.60 7.27 2.38
C ASP A 20 3.06 6.94 2.07
N HIS A 21 3.39 5.65 1.94
CA HIS A 21 4.75 5.19 1.68
C HIS A 21 5.27 5.54 0.27
N ALA A 22 4.41 5.53 -0.75
CA ALA A 22 4.79 5.85 -2.13
C ALA A 22 4.80 7.36 -2.42
N SER A 23 4.26 8.18 -1.52
CA SER A 23 4.12 9.62 -1.71
C SER A 23 5.42 10.38 -1.43
N PRO A 24 5.92 11.21 -2.37
CA PRO A 24 7.09 12.07 -2.16
C PRO A 24 6.79 13.32 -1.31
N ILE A 25 5.58 13.45 -0.76
CA ILE A 25 5.22 14.56 0.11
C ILE A 25 4.77 14.09 1.50
N SER A 26 4.83 12.78 1.78
CA SER A 26 4.49 12.28 3.10
C SER A 26 5.59 12.61 4.12
N ASP A 27 5.18 13.08 5.30
CA ASP A 27 6.07 13.36 6.44
C ASP A 27 6.90 12.12 6.83
N THR A 28 6.31 10.93 6.76
CA THR A 28 7.01 9.67 7.09
C THR A 28 8.10 9.38 6.06
N THR A 29 7.82 9.58 4.77
CA THR A 29 8.78 9.43 3.67
C THR A 29 9.91 10.45 3.75
N ILE A 30 9.61 11.71 4.11
CA ILE A 30 10.62 12.74 4.34
C ILE A 30 11.55 12.34 5.49
N ILE A 31 10.99 11.95 6.64
CA ILE A 31 11.77 11.51 7.80
C ILE A 31 12.59 10.26 7.49
N ALA A 32 12.03 9.29 6.75
CA ALA A 32 12.73 8.08 6.34
C ALA A 32 13.96 8.40 5.47
N SER A 33 13.82 9.31 4.49
CA SER A 33 14.92 9.72 3.62
C SER A 33 16.05 10.45 4.37
N MET A 34 15.70 11.29 5.35
CA MET A 34 16.68 11.94 6.22
C MET A 34 17.42 10.92 7.10
N ALA A 35 16.69 9.96 7.67
CA ALA A 35 17.26 8.91 8.50
C ALA A 35 18.19 7.97 7.71
N SER A 36 17.90 7.74 6.43
CA SER A 36 18.78 6.97 5.53
C SER A 36 19.95 7.79 4.95
N GLY A 37 20.00 9.11 5.18
CA GLY A 37 21.07 9.97 4.66
C GLY A 37 21.10 10.07 3.14
N THR A 38 19.95 9.91 2.48
CA THR A 38 19.81 9.91 1.02
C THR A 38 19.04 11.14 0.55
N GLU A 39 19.27 11.57 -0.68
CA GLU A 39 18.41 12.56 -1.33
C GLU A 39 16.96 12.07 -1.39
N HIS A 40 16.01 12.98 -1.16
CA HIS A 40 14.62 12.61 -0.90
C HIS A 40 13.97 11.93 -2.11
N ILE A 41 14.18 12.49 -3.30
CA ILE A 41 13.61 11.94 -4.54
C ILE A 41 14.26 10.60 -4.90
N ASP A 42 15.56 10.43 -4.64
CA ASP A 42 16.26 9.16 -4.86
C ASP A 42 15.77 8.06 -3.92
N HIS A 43 15.50 8.42 -2.65
CA HIS A 43 14.85 7.52 -1.71
C HIS A 43 13.50 7.04 -2.27
N VAL A 44 12.61 7.97 -2.64
CA VAL A 44 11.29 7.63 -3.19
C VAL A 44 11.41 6.76 -4.45
N ALA A 45 12.28 7.14 -5.39
CA ALA A 45 12.46 6.43 -6.65
C ALA A 45 12.95 4.99 -6.46
N THR A 46 13.84 4.77 -5.49
CA THR A 46 14.33 3.42 -5.16
C THR A 46 13.32 2.59 -4.37
N GLN A 47 12.45 3.22 -3.58
CA GLN A 47 11.41 2.52 -2.82
C GLN A 47 10.16 2.18 -3.65
N LEU A 48 9.83 2.99 -4.66
CA LEU A 48 8.61 2.83 -5.46
C LEU A 48 8.48 1.43 -6.12
N PRO A 49 9.53 0.81 -6.68
CA PRO A 49 9.44 -0.56 -7.20
C PRO A 49 8.98 -1.58 -6.14
N TYR A 50 9.50 -1.49 -4.92
CA TYR A 50 9.11 -2.38 -3.81
C TYR A 50 7.68 -2.13 -3.37
N ALA A 51 7.30 -0.85 -3.22
CA ALA A 51 5.94 -0.45 -2.91
C ALA A 51 4.96 -1.00 -3.97
N MET A 52 5.33 -0.95 -5.25
CA MET A 52 4.48 -1.43 -6.33
C MET A 52 4.29 -2.95 -6.32
N VAL A 53 5.34 -3.72 -6.01
CA VAL A 53 5.21 -5.17 -5.84
C VAL A 53 4.22 -5.49 -4.72
N ALA A 54 4.33 -4.82 -3.57
CA ALA A 54 3.41 -4.99 -2.45
C ALA A 54 1.97 -4.55 -2.80
N GLY A 55 1.82 -3.42 -3.51
CA GLY A 55 0.53 -2.91 -3.96
C GLY A 55 -0.19 -3.86 -4.90
N VAL A 56 0.51 -4.39 -5.92
CA VAL A 56 -0.05 -5.38 -6.85
C VAL A 56 -0.41 -6.67 -6.14
N ALA A 57 0.47 -7.19 -5.27
CA ALA A 57 0.18 -8.38 -4.47
C ALA A 57 -1.07 -8.19 -3.59
N SER A 58 -1.22 -7.00 -2.99
CA SER A 58 -2.38 -6.67 -2.16
C SER A 58 -3.67 -6.60 -2.98
N VAL A 59 -3.65 -6.00 -4.17
CA VAL A 59 -4.81 -5.97 -5.09
C VAL A 59 -5.26 -7.39 -5.43
N ILE A 60 -4.31 -8.27 -5.79
CA ILE A 60 -4.61 -9.68 -6.11
C ILE A 60 -5.22 -10.38 -4.90
N ALA A 61 -4.65 -10.20 -3.71
CA ALA A 61 -5.13 -10.84 -2.49
C ALA A 61 -6.55 -10.39 -2.11
N TYR A 62 -6.85 -9.08 -2.18
CA TYR A 62 -8.20 -8.58 -1.89
C TYR A 62 -9.22 -8.98 -2.96
N ALA A 63 -8.83 -9.01 -4.23
CA ALA A 63 -9.68 -9.52 -5.30
C ALA A 63 -10.01 -11.01 -5.11
N ALA A 64 -9.02 -11.83 -4.78
CA ALA A 64 -9.21 -13.25 -4.48
C ALA A 64 -10.09 -13.46 -3.24
N THR A 65 -9.91 -12.63 -2.20
CA THR A 65 -10.74 -12.66 -0.98
C THR A 65 -12.20 -12.31 -1.31
N GLY A 66 -12.43 -11.27 -2.11
CA GLY A 66 -13.76 -10.88 -2.57
C GLY A 66 -14.42 -12.00 -3.39
N TRP A 67 -13.68 -12.59 -4.31
CA TRP A 67 -14.14 -13.75 -5.09
C TRP A 67 -14.52 -14.93 -4.20
N TRP A 68 -13.65 -15.29 -3.25
CA TRP A 68 -13.89 -16.38 -2.31
C TRP A 68 -15.16 -16.14 -1.49
N LEU A 69 -15.33 -14.94 -0.93
CA LEU A 69 -16.50 -14.59 -0.12
C LEU A 69 -17.82 -14.56 -0.91
N MET A 70 -17.77 -14.38 -2.24
CA MET A 70 -18.96 -14.50 -3.08
C MET A 70 -19.29 -15.95 -3.44
N ALA A 71 -18.31 -16.86 -3.36
CA ALA A 71 -18.45 -18.25 -3.75
C ALA A 71 -18.87 -19.19 -2.60
N VAL A 72 -18.83 -18.71 -1.36
CA VAL A 72 -19.24 -19.43 -0.13
C VAL A 72 -20.47 -18.77 0.46
#